data_AF-A0A9P8XX45-F1
#
_entry.id   AF-A0A9P8XX45-F1
#
_cell.length_a   1.000
_cell.length_b   1.000
_cell.length_c   1.000
_cell.angle_alpha   90.00
_cell.angle_beta   90.00
_cell.angle_gamma   90.00
#
_symmetry.space_group_name_H-M   'P 1'
#
loop_
_entity.id
_entity.type
_entity.pdbx_description
1 polymer ?
#
loop_
_entity_poly.entity_id
_entity_poly.type
_entity_poly.pdbx_seq_one_letter_code
_entity_poly.pdbx_strand_id
1 'polypeptide(L)'
;MQLRFHTDIPKGAKYTALSHRWGQGSDKAGPTTRGNIEERKNDIAWEALPDLFHDAVSLTLGLGVSYIWIDSLCIVQDDVDDWEREAASMTRIFNNALLTIAALYSDSPATTIFSLSGKARQSTSSPLLSRAWAFQDCLVSSRIAYIGAQEITFECRAGITCEDDWRDFVEHYSRLELTFEKDRLLALGGYAQQYAQARPGQQYLAGLWSGALSQQLLW
;
A
#
# COMPACT_ATOMS: atom_id res chain seq x y z
N MET A 1 -22.07 4.00 -2.30
CA MET A 1 -20.85 4.20 -3.12
C MET A 1 -20.97 3.31 -4.34
N GLN A 2 -20.45 3.73 -5.50
CA GLN A 2 -20.63 2.96 -6.73
C GLN A 2 -19.27 2.62 -7.34
N LEU A 3 -19.00 1.33 -7.55
CA LEU A 3 -17.78 0.83 -8.17
C LEU A 3 -18.15 0.24 -9.53
N ARG A 4 -17.37 0.50 -10.58
CA ARG A 4 -17.66 0.03 -11.94
C ARG A 4 -16.40 -0.36 -12.68
N PHE A 5 -16.52 -1.32 -13.58
CA PHE A 5 -15.48 -1.70 -14.53
C PHE A 5 -15.40 -0.67 -15.67
N HIS A 6 -14.19 -0.17 -15.92
CA HIS A 6 -13.92 0.74 -17.03
C HIS A 6 -12.97 0.09 -18.04
N THR A 7 -13.35 0.07 -19.32
CA THR A 7 -12.47 -0.38 -20.41
C THR A 7 -11.43 0.68 -20.77
N ASP A 8 -11.79 1.95 -20.60
CA ASP A 8 -10.97 3.07 -20.99
C ASP A 8 -11.04 4.15 -19.91
N ILE A 9 -9.87 4.58 -19.42
CA ILE A 9 -9.74 5.72 -18.52
C ILE A 9 -9.15 6.91 -19.30
N PRO A 10 -9.48 8.17 -18.93
CA PRO A 10 -8.93 9.34 -19.59
C PRO A 10 -7.40 9.30 -19.65
N LYS A 11 -6.80 9.75 -20.77
CA LYS A 11 -5.35 9.79 -20.90
C LYS A 11 -4.74 10.65 -19.79
N GLY A 12 -3.82 10.07 -19.02
CA GLY A 12 -3.21 10.73 -17.86
C GLY A 12 -4.03 10.70 -16.58
N ALA A 13 -5.15 9.97 -16.55
CA ALA A 13 -5.87 9.68 -15.31
C ALA A 13 -4.94 8.97 -14.31
N LYS A 14 -4.98 9.43 -13.07
CA LYS A 14 -4.26 8.79 -11.96
C LYS A 14 -5.08 7.60 -11.48
N TYR A 15 -4.40 6.51 -11.18
CA TYR A 15 -4.99 5.32 -10.57
C TYR A 15 -4.03 4.75 -9.53
N THR A 16 -4.57 4.02 -8.57
CA THR A 16 -3.79 3.15 -7.67
C THR A 16 -3.80 1.73 -8.20
N ALA A 17 -2.83 0.91 -7.80
CA ALA A 17 -2.83 -0.52 -8.10
C ALA A 17 -2.80 -1.32 -6.79
N LEU A 18 -3.47 -2.46 -6.74
CA LEU A 18 -3.48 -3.35 -5.59
C LEU A 18 -2.68 -4.62 -5.89
N SER A 19 -1.58 -4.83 -5.16
CA SER A 19 -0.90 -6.13 -5.12
C SER A 19 -1.39 -6.92 -3.91
N HIS A 20 -2.02 -8.06 -4.18
CA HIS A 20 -2.65 -8.90 -3.16
C HIS A 20 -2.56 -10.39 -3.53
N ARG A 21 -2.93 -11.25 -2.59
CA ARG A 21 -3.04 -12.69 -2.84
C ARG A 21 -4.47 -13.10 -3.17
N TRP A 22 -4.59 -14.01 -4.13
CA TRP A 22 -5.81 -14.75 -4.36
C TRP A 22 -5.95 -15.85 -3.30
N GLY A 23 -7.18 -16.14 -2.87
CA GLY A 23 -7.46 -17.08 -1.79
C GLY A 23 -8.93 -17.10 -1.37
N GLN A 24 -9.21 -17.49 -0.12
CA GLN A 24 -10.58 -17.43 0.42
C GLN A 24 -11.18 -16.02 0.29
N GLY A 25 -12.47 -15.93 -0.03
CA GLY A 25 -13.13 -14.65 -0.30
C GLY A 25 -12.93 -14.14 -1.73
N SER A 26 -12.13 -14.78 -2.58
CA SER A 26 -12.10 -14.44 -4.02
C SER A 26 -13.41 -14.79 -4.73
N ASP A 27 -14.26 -15.62 -4.10
CA ASP A 27 -15.63 -15.95 -4.48
C ASP A 27 -16.64 -14.84 -4.14
N LYS A 28 -16.32 -13.96 -3.16
CA LYS A 28 -17.09 -12.74 -2.93
C LYS A 28 -16.82 -11.76 -4.08
N ALA A 29 -17.89 -11.32 -4.75
CA ALA A 29 -17.92 -10.66 -6.06
C ALA A 29 -17.41 -11.52 -7.23
N GLY A 30 -16.40 -12.37 -7.01
CA GLY A 30 -15.81 -13.22 -8.04
C GLY A 30 -14.84 -12.46 -8.95
N PRO A 31 -14.06 -13.17 -9.80
CA PRO A 31 -13.30 -12.53 -10.87
C PRO A 31 -14.22 -11.98 -11.98
N THR A 32 -13.70 -11.05 -12.76
CA THR A 32 -14.35 -10.64 -14.02
C THR A 32 -14.23 -11.77 -15.04
N THR A 33 -15.34 -12.08 -15.70
CA THR A 33 -15.46 -13.05 -16.78
C THR A 33 -16.24 -12.46 -17.94
N ARG A 34 -16.16 -13.06 -19.12
CA ARG A 34 -16.95 -12.66 -20.29
C ARG A 34 -18.46 -12.63 -19.99
N GLY A 35 -18.92 -13.49 -19.08
CA GLY A 35 -20.32 -13.58 -18.67
C GLY A 35 -20.80 -12.44 -17.76
N ASN A 36 -19.91 -11.78 -17.02
CA ASN A 36 -20.29 -10.75 -16.03
C ASN A 36 -19.73 -9.35 -16.32
N ILE A 37 -18.89 -9.19 -17.35
CA ILE A 37 -18.23 -7.90 -17.65
C ILE A 37 -19.23 -6.75 -17.91
N GLU A 38 -20.33 -7.00 -18.62
CA GLU A 38 -21.33 -5.97 -18.93
C GLU A 38 -22.10 -5.53 -17.68
N GLU A 39 -22.36 -6.44 -16.74
CA GLU A 39 -22.94 -6.10 -15.45
C GLU A 39 -21.97 -5.21 -14.66
N ARG A 40 -20.69 -5.60 -14.61
CA ARG A 40 -19.65 -4.88 -13.88
C ARG A 40 -19.38 -3.47 -14.42
N LYS A 41 -19.58 -3.23 -15.72
CA LYS A 41 -19.52 -1.87 -16.30
C LYS A 41 -20.62 -0.95 -15.74
N ASN A 42 -21.74 -1.52 -15.33
CA ASN A 42 -22.85 -0.76 -14.73
C ASN A 42 -22.66 -0.60 -13.22
N ASP A 43 -22.38 -1.70 -12.52
CA ASP A 43 -22.13 -1.70 -11.09
C ASP A 43 -21.40 -2.98 -10.65
N ILE A 44 -20.50 -2.84 -9.68
CA ILE A 44 -19.95 -3.92 -8.89
C ILE A 44 -20.47 -3.70 -7.49
N ALA A 45 -21.43 -4.54 -7.08
CA ALA A 45 -22.12 -4.41 -5.80
C ALA A 45 -21.11 -4.29 -4.66
N TRP A 46 -21.16 -3.17 -3.95
CA TRP A 46 -20.22 -2.85 -2.89
C TRP A 46 -20.22 -3.96 -1.84
N GLU A 47 -21.40 -4.40 -1.41
CA GLU A 47 -21.60 -5.42 -0.38
C GLU A 47 -21.11 -6.82 -0.79
N ALA A 48 -20.88 -7.03 -2.08
CA ALA A 48 -20.33 -8.28 -2.60
C ALA A 48 -18.79 -8.28 -2.58
N LEU A 49 -18.13 -7.13 -2.37
CA LEU A 49 -16.68 -7.07 -2.39
C LEU A 49 -16.06 -7.76 -1.15
N PRO A 50 -14.87 -8.36 -1.30
CA PRO A 50 -14.06 -8.79 -0.17
C PRO A 50 -13.60 -7.60 0.69
N ASP A 51 -13.38 -7.83 1.99
CA ASP A 51 -12.95 -6.81 2.95
C ASP A 51 -11.66 -6.10 2.51
N LEU A 52 -10.70 -6.84 1.95
CA LEU A 52 -9.46 -6.24 1.42
C LEU A 52 -9.72 -5.23 0.31
N PHE A 53 -10.72 -5.50 -0.55
CA PHE A 53 -11.06 -4.62 -1.67
C PHE A 53 -11.81 -3.38 -1.18
N HIS A 54 -12.65 -3.54 -0.15
CA HIS A 54 -13.28 -2.40 0.53
C HIS A 54 -12.23 -1.42 1.08
N ASP A 55 -11.23 -1.92 1.77
CA ASP A 55 -10.16 -1.09 2.33
C ASP A 55 -9.32 -0.44 1.22
N ALA A 56 -8.93 -1.19 0.20
CA ALA A 56 -8.13 -0.67 -0.92
C ALA A 56 -8.87 0.43 -1.71
N VAL A 57 -10.17 0.26 -1.96
CA VAL A 57 -11.01 1.29 -2.60
C VAL A 57 -11.13 2.51 -1.69
N SER A 58 -11.36 2.32 -0.39
CA SER A 58 -11.47 3.42 0.57
C SER A 58 -10.17 4.23 0.68
N LEU A 59 -9.02 3.56 0.71
CA LEU A 59 -7.69 4.19 0.66
C LEU A 59 -7.50 4.98 -0.63
N THR A 60 -7.87 4.40 -1.77
CA THR A 60 -7.76 5.04 -3.08
C THR A 60 -8.56 6.34 -3.13
N LEU A 61 -9.81 6.31 -2.67
CA LEU A 61 -10.67 7.48 -2.59
C LEU A 61 -10.15 8.52 -1.59
N GLY A 62 -9.63 8.07 -0.44
CA GLY A 62 -8.99 8.93 0.56
C GLY A 62 -7.76 9.69 0.03
N LEU A 63 -7.05 9.11 -0.94
CA LEU A 63 -5.95 9.76 -1.66
C LEU A 63 -6.42 10.74 -2.75
N GLY A 64 -7.73 10.92 -2.93
CA GLY A 64 -8.32 11.76 -3.98
C GLY A 64 -8.21 11.14 -5.38
N VAL A 65 -8.07 9.81 -5.46
CA VAL A 65 -7.98 9.06 -6.72
C VAL A 65 -9.28 8.30 -6.95
N SER A 66 -9.80 8.30 -8.17
CA SER A 66 -11.08 7.66 -8.51
C SER A 66 -10.95 6.30 -9.20
N TYR A 67 -9.73 5.88 -9.52
CA TYR A 67 -9.46 4.65 -10.25
C TYR A 67 -8.52 3.75 -9.46
N ILE A 68 -8.85 2.46 -9.38
CA ILE A 68 -8.00 1.43 -8.80
C ILE A 68 -7.90 0.28 -9.80
N TRP A 69 -6.71 -0.29 -9.93
CA TRP A 69 -6.47 -1.52 -10.68
C TRP A 69 -6.35 -2.69 -9.72
N ILE A 70 -7.18 -3.73 -9.94
CA ILE A 70 -7.18 -4.99 -9.19
C ILE A 70 -7.24 -6.11 -10.23
N ASP A 71 -6.22 -6.95 -10.34
CA ASP A 71 -6.08 -7.97 -11.38
C ASP A 71 -7.33 -8.85 -11.59
N SER A 72 -7.90 -9.36 -10.51
CA SER A 72 -9.10 -10.21 -10.52
C SER A 72 -10.36 -9.48 -11.02
N LEU A 73 -10.42 -8.15 -10.91
CA LEU A 73 -11.54 -7.35 -11.41
C LEU A 73 -11.26 -6.71 -12.77
N CYS A 74 -10.00 -6.37 -13.07
CA CYS A 74 -9.63 -5.62 -14.26
C CYS A 74 -9.28 -6.50 -15.47
N ILE A 75 -9.03 -7.80 -15.25
CA ILE A 75 -8.71 -8.77 -16.31
C ILE A 75 -9.88 -9.75 -16.45
N VAL A 76 -10.25 -10.06 -17.69
CA VAL A 76 -11.26 -11.06 -18.03
C VAL A 76 -10.64 -12.45 -17.93
N GLN A 77 -10.86 -13.14 -16.81
CA GLN A 77 -10.09 -14.33 -16.42
C GLN A 77 -10.36 -15.58 -17.27
N ASP A 78 -11.50 -15.64 -17.96
CA ASP A 78 -11.88 -16.71 -18.89
C ASP A 78 -11.58 -16.37 -20.35
N ASP A 79 -10.80 -15.31 -20.59
CA ASP A 79 -10.34 -14.86 -21.90
C ASP A 79 -8.81 -14.94 -21.99
N VAL A 80 -8.29 -15.88 -22.77
CA VAL A 80 -6.85 -16.09 -22.93
C VAL A 80 -6.16 -14.90 -23.59
N ASP A 81 -6.79 -14.28 -24.59
CA ASP A 81 -6.20 -13.15 -25.32
C ASP A 81 -6.17 -11.89 -24.43
N ASP A 82 -7.19 -11.72 -23.59
CA ASP A 82 -7.22 -10.67 -22.56
C ASP A 82 -6.12 -10.90 -21.52
N TRP A 83 -6.06 -12.11 -20.98
CA TRP A 83 -5.06 -12.48 -19.99
C TRP A 83 -3.63 -12.27 -20.49
N GLU A 84 -3.29 -12.73 -21.70
CA GLU A 84 -1.94 -12.59 -22.26
C GLU A 84 -1.55 -11.12 -22.43
N ARG A 85 -2.48 -10.29 -22.92
CA ARG A 85 -2.24 -8.86 -23.14
C ARG A 85 -2.05 -8.10 -21.83
N GLU A 86 -2.88 -8.38 -20.83
CA GLU A 86 -2.79 -7.74 -19.52
C GLU A 86 -1.56 -8.25 -18.74
N ALA A 87 -1.24 -9.54 -18.84
CA ALA A 87 -0.02 -10.12 -18.27
C ALA A 87 1.25 -9.51 -18.88
N ALA A 88 1.27 -9.26 -20.20
CA ALA A 88 2.37 -8.55 -20.85
C ALA A 88 2.44 -7.06 -20.42
N SER A 89 1.31 -6.47 -20.03
CA SER A 89 1.20 -5.07 -19.62
C SER A 89 1.39 -4.84 -18.11
N MET A 90 1.41 -5.89 -17.30
CA MET A 90 1.55 -5.86 -15.83
C MET A 90 2.63 -4.92 -15.33
N THR A 91 3.85 -5.06 -15.87
CA THR A 91 4.98 -4.18 -15.51
C THR A 91 4.66 -2.71 -15.78
N ARG A 92 3.99 -2.41 -16.90
CA ARG A 92 3.61 -1.04 -17.26
C ARG A 92 2.51 -0.50 -16.35
N ILE A 93 1.58 -1.34 -15.91
CA ILE A 93 0.47 -0.96 -15.03
C ILE A 93 1.04 -0.52 -13.67
N PHE A 94 1.82 -1.37 -13.00
CA PHE A 94 2.36 -1.04 -11.67
C PHE A 94 3.37 0.10 -11.71
N ASN A 95 4.19 0.18 -12.76
CA ASN A 95 5.16 1.27 -12.89
C ASN A 95 4.50 2.65 -13.10
N ASN A 96 3.31 2.72 -13.71
CA ASN A 96 2.60 3.97 -13.98
C ASN A 96 1.48 4.28 -12.97
N ALA A 97 1.19 3.38 -12.03
CA ALA A 97 0.28 3.67 -10.93
C ALA A 97 0.81 4.86 -10.10
N LEU A 98 -0.11 5.70 -9.62
CA LEU A 98 0.23 6.78 -8.68
C LEU A 98 0.83 6.21 -7.40
N LEU A 99 0.25 5.10 -6.93
CA LEU A 99 0.65 4.34 -5.76
C LEU A 99 0.21 2.89 -5.93
N THR A 100 1.11 1.97 -5.65
CA THR A 100 0.78 0.56 -5.43
C THR A 100 0.50 0.34 -3.95
N ILE A 101 -0.62 -0.31 -3.63
CA ILE A 101 -0.98 -0.76 -2.29
C ILE A 101 -0.61 -2.24 -2.22
N ALA A 102 0.32 -2.62 -1.35
CA ALA A 102 0.76 -4.00 -1.19
C ALA A 102 0.30 -4.56 0.16
N ALA A 103 -0.64 -5.51 0.12
CA ALA A 103 -1.18 -6.15 1.32
C ALA A 103 -0.25 -7.28 1.81
N LEU A 104 0.80 -6.94 2.57
CA LEU A 104 1.90 -7.87 2.85
C LEU A 104 1.49 -9.12 3.64
N TYR A 105 0.54 -8.97 4.57
CA TYR A 105 0.14 -10.01 5.53
C TYR A 105 -1.27 -10.55 5.31
N SER A 106 -1.94 -10.09 4.27
CA SER A 106 -3.20 -10.70 3.85
C SER A 106 -2.89 -11.95 3.02
N ASP A 107 -3.36 -13.11 3.49
CA ASP A 107 -3.25 -14.37 2.76
C ASP A 107 -4.34 -14.54 1.70
N SER A 108 -5.39 -13.71 1.77
CA SER A 108 -6.61 -13.84 0.98
C SER A 108 -7.50 -12.58 1.03
N PRO A 109 -8.33 -12.34 -0.01
CA PRO A 109 -9.17 -11.13 -0.06
C PRO A 109 -10.20 -11.03 1.08
N ALA A 110 -10.54 -12.15 1.73
CA ALA A 110 -11.53 -12.22 2.82
C ALA A 110 -11.14 -11.44 4.08
N THR A 111 -9.87 -11.06 4.25
CA THR A 111 -9.41 -10.35 5.46
C THR A 111 -9.13 -8.89 5.16
N THR A 112 -9.30 -8.02 6.17
CA THR A 112 -9.02 -6.59 6.05
C THR A 112 -7.55 -6.35 5.73
N ILE A 113 -7.25 -5.25 5.04
CA ILE A 113 -5.86 -4.85 4.74
C ILE A 113 -5.07 -4.55 6.02
N PHE A 114 -5.78 -4.19 7.10
CA PHE A 114 -5.25 -3.90 8.43
C PHE A 114 -5.39 -5.10 9.38
N SER A 115 -5.38 -6.34 8.88
CA SER A 115 -5.56 -7.53 9.72
C SER A 115 -4.55 -7.56 10.88
N LEU A 116 -5.03 -7.24 12.09
CA LEU A 116 -4.28 -7.26 13.35
C LEU A 116 -4.09 -8.68 13.92
N SER A 117 -4.30 -9.73 13.10
CA SER A 117 -4.29 -11.09 13.60
C SER A 117 -2.95 -11.41 14.29
N GLY A 118 -3.02 -11.88 15.54
CA GLY A 118 -1.83 -12.06 16.39
C GLY A 118 -0.75 -13.01 15.81
N LYS A 119 -1.10 -13.82 14.80
CA LYS A 119 -0.16 -14.65 14.04
C LYS A 119 0.68 -13.83 13.03
N ALA A 120 0.11 -12.81 12.40
CA ALA A 120 0.85 -11.91 11.50
C ALA A 120 1.92 -11.11 12.24
N ARG A 121 1.66 -10.77 13.52
CA ARG A 121 2.61 -10.07 14.41
C ARG A 121 3.91 -10.81 14.69
N GLN A 122 3.96 -12.14 14.49
CA GLN A 122 5.14 -12.98 14.77
C GLN A 122 5.81 -13.50 13.49
N SER A 123 5.23 -13.26 12.31
CA SER A 123 5.76 -13.74 11.04
C SER A 123 6.77 -12.75 10.46
N THR A 124 8.02 -13.19 10.32
CA THR A 124 9.07 -12.43 9.62
C THR A 124 8.97 -12.55 8.10
N SER A 125 8.12 -13.46 7.60
CA SER A 125 7.89 -13.65 6.16
C SER A 125 6.54 -13.05 5.74
N SER A 126 6.54 -12.31 4.64
CA SER A 126 5.33 -11.80 3.99
C SER A 126 4.75 -12.89 3.08
N PRO A 127 3.50 -13.34 3.31
CA PRO A 127 2.80 -14.22 2.37
C PRO A 127 2.72 -13.64 0.97
N LEU A 128 2.56 -12.32 0.80
CA LEU A 128 2.46 -11.69 -0.50
C LEU A 128 3.74 -11.88 -1.32
N LEU A 129 4.91 -11.57 -0.76
CA LEU A 129 6.20 -11.65 -1.46
C LEU A 129 6.67 -13.08 -1.73
N SER A 130 6.01 -14.10 -1.18
CA SER A 130 6.23 -15.50 -1.58
C SER A 130 5.77 -15.81 -3.02
N ARG A 131 5.00 -14.90 -3.63
CA ARG A 131 4.50 -15.01 -5.01
C ARG A 131 5.40 -14.24 -5.98
N ALA A 132 5.86 -14.91 -7.04
CA ALA A 132 6.70 -14.29 -8.08
C ALA A 132 6.06 -13.04 -8.72
N TRP A 133 4.76 -13.10 -9.02
CA TRP A 133 4.02 -11.96 -9.57
C TRP A 133 3.95 -10.78 -8.60
N ALA A 134 3.61 -11.01 -7.33
CA ALA A 134 3.56 -9.95 -6.34
C ALA A 134 4.95 -9.33 -6.07
N PHE A 135 6.01 -10.12 -6.16
CA PHE A 135 7.38 -9.61 -6.12
C PHE A 135 7.66 -8.68 -7.31
N GLN A 136 7.27 -9.06 -8.52
CA GLN A 136 7.39 -8.22 -9.72
C GLN A 136 6.58 -6.92 -9.58
N ASP A 137 5.34 -7.00 -9.10
CA ASP A 137 4.49 -5.83 -8.84
C ASP A 137 5.18 -4.81 -7.94
N CYS A 138 5.77 -5.30 -6.83
CA CYS A 138 6.48 -4.45 -5.88
C CYS A 138 7.74 -3.85 -6.49
N LEU A 139 8.54 -4.66 -7.19
CA LEU A 139 9.81 -4.25 -7.79
C LEU A 139 9.62 -3.15 -8.85
N VAL A 140 8.55 -3.24 -9.65
CA VAL A 140 8.34 -2.32 -10.79
C VAL A 140 7.55 -1.06 -10.39
N SER A 141 6.99 -1.02 -9.19
CA SER A 141 6.21 0.11 -8.70
C SER A 141 7.09 1.34 -8.44
N SER A 142 6.73 2.48 -9.03
CA SER A 142 7.47 3.73 -8.80
C SER A 142 7.28 4.30 -7.40
N ARG A 143 6.13 4.00 -6.78
CA ARG A 143 5.71 4.36 -5.42
C ARG A 143 4.85 3.23 -4.88
N ILE A 144 5.15 2.75 -3.68
CA ILE A 144 4.45 1.63 -3.06
C ILE A 144 4.24 1.89 -1.57
N ALA A 145 3.04 1.58 -1.09
CA ALA A 145 2.71 1.52 0.32
C ALA A 145 2.55 0.04 0.69
N TYR A 146 3.52 -0.47 1.44
CA TYR A 146 3.45 -1.77 2.07
C TYR A 146 2.59 -1.69 3.32
N ILE A 147 1.44 -2.36 3.30
CA ILE A 147 0.57 -2.44 4.46
C ILE A 147 1.00 -3.66 5.28
N GLY A 148 1.75 -3.37 6.35
CA GLY A 148 2.21 -4.34 7.33
C GLY A 148 1.14 -4.66 8.38
N ALA A 149 1.45 -5.61 9.27
CA ALA A 149 0.55 -5.97 10.37
C ALA A 149 0.53 -4.93 11.52
N GLN A 150 1.49 -4.00 11.53
CA GLN A 150 1.68 -3.00 12.60
C GLN A 150 2.00 -1.60 12.08
N GLU A 151 2.62 -1.51 10.90
CA GLU A 151 3.10 -0.26 10.32
C GLU A 151 2.83 -0.22 8.82
N ILE A 152 2.79 0.99 8.27
CA ILE A 152 2.79 1.22 6.83
C ILE A 152 4.17 1.73 6.41
N THR A 153 4.80 1.01 5.49
CA THR A 153 6.08 1.42 4.90
C THR A 153 5.84 1.97 3.51
N PHE A 154 6.28 3.18 3.24
CA PHE A 154 6.23 3.81 1.93
C PHE A 154 7.62 3.74 1.26
N GLU A 155 7.67 3.20 0.06
CA GLU A 155 8.87 3.19 -0.77
C GLU A 155 8.62 3.92 -2.08
N CYS A 156 9.63 4.65 -2.55
CA CYS A 156 9.67 5.20 -3.90
C CYS A 156 11.09 5.20 -4.43
N ARG A 157 11.28 5.60 -5.69
CA ARG A 157 12.62 5.66 -6.32
C ARG A 157 13.64 6.57 -5.62
N ALA A 158 13.20 7.45 -4.73
CA ALA A 158 14.08 8.34 -3.96
C ALA A 158 14.48 7.76 -2.60
N GLY A 159 13.82 6.69 -2.12
CA GLY A 159 14.08 6.10 -0.81
C GLY A 159 12.83 5.48 -0.18
N ILE A 160 13.03 4.93 1.02
CA ILE A 160 12.03 4.26 1.84
C ILE A 160 11.78 5.12 3.10
N THR A 161 10.52 5.29 3.49
CA THR A 161 10.11 5.92 4.75
C THR A 161 9.07 5.03 5.42
N CYS A 162 9.17 4.80 6.72
CA CYS A 162 8.13 4.14 7.49
C CYS A 162 7.22 5.17 8.21
N GLU A 163 5.99 4.80 8.52
CA GLU A 163 5.05 5.58 9.35
C GLU A 163 5.69 5.98 10.71
N ASP A 164 6.49 5.09 11.29
CA ASP A 164 7.08 5.27 12.63
C ASP A 164 8.57 5.67 12.66
N ASP A 165 9.17 5.96 11.49
CA ASP A 165 10.62 6.10 11.30
C ASP A 165 11.29 7.09 12.29
N TRP A 166 10.66 8.24 12.59
CA TRP A 166 11.23 9.19 13.55
C TRP A 166 11.07 8.76 15.02
N ARG A 167 9.92 8.19 15.40
CA ARG A 167 9.66 7.80 16.80
C ARG A 167 10.56 6.65 17.18
N ASP A 168 10.63 5.64 16.32
CA ASP A 168 11.43 4.44 16.55
C ASP A 168 12.93 4.75 16.47
N PHE A 169 13.34 5.65 15.57
CA PHE A 169 14.71 6.19 15.56
C PHE A 169 15.04 6.87 16.89
N VAL A 170 14.21 7.79 17.38
CA VAL A 170 14.45 8.48 18.65
C VAL A 170 14.47 7.50 19.82
N GLU A 171 13.54 6.54 19.86
CA GLU A 171 13.48 5.51 20.91
C GLU A 171 14.72 4.61 20.90
N HIS A 172 15.10 4.09 19.74
CA HIS A 172 16.28 3.25 19.59
C HIS A 172 17.56 4.02 19.90
N TYR A 173 17.71 5.22 19.32
CA TYR A 173 18.87 6.08 19.53
C TYR A 173 19.01 6.51 21.00
N SER A 174 17.90 6.72 21.71
CA SER A 174 17.90 7.05 23.14
C SER A 174 18.46 5.92 24.01
N ARG A 175 18.39 4.67 23.54
CA ARG A 175 18.89 3.48 24.26
C ARG A 175 20.36 3.14 23.97
N LEU A 176 20.98 3.78 22.97
CA LEU A 176 22.37 3.54 22.62
C LEU A 176 23.34 4.24 23.59
N GLU A 177 24.47 3.58 23.87
CA GLU A 177 25.59 4.17 24.60
C GLU A 177 26.39 5.11 23.68
N LEU A 178 26.63 6.33 24.15
CA LEU A 178 27.42 7.32 23.43
C LEU A 178 28.81 7.44 24.06
N THR A 179 29.82 7.72 23.23
CA THR A 179 31.17 8.04 23.71
C THR A 179 31.16 9.23 24.67
N PHE A 180 30.26 10.20 24.43
CA PHE A 180 29.97 11.30 25.33
C PHE A 180 28.46 11.56 25.39
N GLU A 181 27.83 11.34 26.55
CA GLU A 181 26.37 11.48 26.70
C GLU A 181 25.84 12.88 26.37
N LYS A 182 26.63 13.92 26.65
CA LYS A 182 26.29 15.32 26.38
C LYS A 182 26.02 15.61 24.89
N ASP A 183 26.49 14.74 24.00
CA ASP A 183 26.36 14.93 22.55
C ASP A 183 25.05 14.34 21.98
N ARG A 184 24.26 13.63 22.80
CA ARG A 184 23.03 12.93 22.34
C ARG A 184 22.08 13.84 21.58
N LEU A 185 21.75 14.99 22.16
CA LEU A 185 20.81 15.95 21.56
C LEU A 185 21.39 16.65 20.32
N LEU A 186 22.70 16.89 20.31
CA LEU A 186 23.39 17.48 19.16
C LEU A 186 23.43 16.51 17.97
N ALA A 187 23.72 15.24 18.23
CA ALA A 187 23.75 14.20 17.22
C ALA A 187 22.34 13.88 16.66
N LEU A 188 21.33 13.80 17.53
CA LEU A 188 19.92 13.72 17.13
C LEU A 188 19.49 14.93 16.31
N GLY A 189 19.91 16.14 16.71
CA GLY A 189 19.59 17.39 16.02
C GLY A 189 20.15 17.45 14.59
N GLY A 190 21.35 16.92 14.37
CA GLY A 190 21.94 16.80 13.03
C GLY A 190 21.11 15.89 12.11
N TYR A 191 20.69 14.73 12.62
CA TYR A 191 19.82 13.81 11.87
C TYR A 191 18.42 14.41 11.66
N ALA A 192 17.86 15.10 12.66
CA ALA A 192 16.59 15.81 12.54
C ALA A 192 16.58 16.86 11.42
N GLN A 193 17.68 17.60 11.24
CA GLN A 193 17.80 18.57 10.14
C GLN A 193 17.81 17.91 8.78
N GLN A 194 18.51 16.78 8.63
CA GLN A 194 18.49 16.01 7.39
C GLN A 194 17.11 15.40 7.12
N TYR A 195 16.45 14.91 8.16
CA TYR A 195 15.08 14.39 8.12
C TYR A 195 14.07 15.48 7.71
N ALA A 196 14.24 16.72 8.19
CA ALA A 196 13.42 17.88 7.80
C ALA A 196 13.54 18.19 6.30
N GLN A 197 14.75 18.11 5.74
CA GLN A 197 14.99 18.40 4.32
C GLN A 197 14.24 17.44 3.39
N ALA A 198 14.04 16.20 3.83
CA ALA A 198 13.26 15.20 3.10
C ALA A 198 11.73 15.40 3.18
N ARG A 199 11.25 16.27 4.08
CA ARG A 199 9.80 16.50 4.34
C ARG A 199 9.45 18.01 4.35
N PRO A 200 9.37 18.66 3.17
CA PRO A 200 9.06 20.08 3.06
C PRO A 200 7.69 20.41 3.69
N GLY A 201 7.65 21.42 4.56
CA GLY A 201 6.41 21.90 5.21
C GLY A 201 6.12 21.30 6.59
N GLN A 202 6.91 20.35 7.06
CA GLN A 202 6.85 19.87 8.45
C GLN A 202 7.72 20.74 9.36
N GLN A 203 7.20 21.13 10.53
CA GLN A 203 7.97 21.84 11.56
C GLN A 203 8.51 20.85 12.59
N TYR A 204 9.81 20.95 12.87
CA TYR A 204 10.44 20.22 13.97
C TYR A 204 10.23 20.97 15.29
N LEU A 205 9.59 20.31 16.25
CA LEU A 205 9.14 20.87 17.52
C LEU A 205 9.74 20.04 18.66
N ALA A 206 10.96 20.41 19.08
CA ALA A 206 11.62 19.84 20.26
C ALA A 206 11.62 18.30 20.32
N GLY A 207 11.97 17.63 19.22
CA GLY A 207 11.95 16.16 19.15
C GLY A 207 10.70 15.57 18.50
N LEU A 208 9.71 16.40 18.14
CA LEU A 208 8.46 16.00 17.51
C LEU A 208 8.28 16.69 16.16
N TRP A 209 7.32 16.22 15.35
CA TRP A 209 6.99 16.79 14.05
C TRP A 209 5.54 17.27 14.05
N SER A 210 5.31 18.48 13.56
CA SER A 210 3.99 19.14 13.57
C SER A 210 2.86 18.29 12.99
N GLY A 211 3.13 17.52 11.93
CA GLY A 211 2.15 16.66 11.25
C GLY A 211 1.94 15.29 11.89
N ALA A 212 2.71 14.94 12.93
CA ALA A 212 2.62 13.67 13.64
C ALA A 212 2.42 13.87 15.15
N LEU A 213 2.10 15.10 15.60
CA LEU A 213 1.95 15.43 17.02
C LEU A 213 0.93 14.53 17.73
N SER A 214 -0.20 14.21 17.11
CA SER A 214 -1.23 13.35 17.72
C SER A 214 -0.72 11.93 17.99
N GLN A 215 0.18 11.39 17.16
CA GLN A 215 0.81 10.08 17.39
C GLN A 215 2.02 10.20 18.33
N GLN A 216 2.80 11.27 18.22
CA GLN A 216 4.07 11.44 18.95
C GLN A 216 3.91 12.03 20.35
N LEU A 217 2.72 12.50 20.73
CA LEU A 217 2.38 12.94 22.09
C LEU A 217 1.78 11.81 22.95
N LEU A 218 1.42 10.67 22.36
CA LEU A 218 0.83 9.52 23.04
C LEU A 218 1.89 8.58 23.66
N TRP A 219 2.95 9.17 24.24
CA TRP A 219 3.97 8.43 24.99
C TRP A 219 3.36 7.58 26.11
#